data_AF-A0A395R5S2-F1
#
_entry.id   AF-A0A395R5S2-F1
#
_cell.length_a   1.000
_cell.length_b   1.000
_cell.length_c   1.000
_cell.angle_alpha   90.00
_cell.angle_beta   90.00
_cell.angle_gamma   90.00
#
_symmetry.space_group_name_H-M   'P 1'
#
loop_
_entity.id
_entity.type
_entity.pdbx_description
1 polymer ?
#
loop_
_entity_poly.entity_id
_entity_poly.type
_entity_poly.pdbx_seq_one_letter_code
_entity_poly.pdbx_strand_id
1 'polypeptide(L)'
;MNRVLNISLLVQLLLVAGFLGLAWQADQLMDKSGVGDLEAWNRFNNFAGIAFYGVALVWLATIILSLAGRAFGTPQAQLAVGMPPLALVLGWLLSWVI
;
A
#
# COMPACT_ATOMS: atom_id res chain seq x y z
N MET A 1 -12.94 19.25 1.32
CA MET A 1 -12.57 18.12 0.45
C MET A 1 -11.05 17.94 0.35
N ASN A 2 -10.30 18.92 -0.17
CA ASN A 2 -8.86 18.77 -0.46
C ASN A 2 -8.00 18.35 0.73
N ARG A 3 -8.25 18.91 1.93
CA ARG A 3 -7.52 18.50 3.15
C ARG A 3 -7.73 17.02 3.49
N VAL A 4 -8.96 16.52 3.33
CA VAL A 4 -9.30 15.11 3.59
C VAL A 4 -8.62 14.19 2.58
N LEU A 5 -8.63 14.57 1.30
CA LEU A 5 -7.95 13.81 0.23
C LEU A 5 -6.44 13.78 0.43
N ASN A 6 -5.83 14.89 0.86
CA ASN A 6 -4.40 14.94 1.17
C ASN A 6 -4.03 14.07 2.38
N ILE A 7 -4.85 14.09 3.43
CA ILE A 7 -4.66 13.20 4.60
C ILE A 7 -4.79 11.74 4.16
N SER A 8 -5.82 11.43 3.37
CA SER A 8 -6.00 10.07 2.85
C SER A 8 -4.80 9.62 2.01
N LEU A 9 -4.33 10.47 1.09
CA LEU A 9 -3.16 10.18 0.28
C LEU A 9 -1.93 9.90 1.15
N LEU A 10 -1.67 10.74 2.17
CA LEU A 10 -0.55 10.55 3.08
C LEU A 10 -0.66 9.23 3.86
N VAL A 11 -1.84 8.89 4.37
CA VAL A 11 -2.09 7.61 5.06
C VAL A 11 -1.85 6.43 4.12
N GLN A 12 -2.36 6.50 2.89
CA GLN A 12 -2.15 5.46 1.89
C GLN A 12 -0.68 5.29 1.54
N LEU A 13 0.08 6.38 1.37
CA LEU A 13 1.53 6.31 1.10
C LEU A 13 2.30 5.68 2.27
N LEU A 14 1.96 6.02 3.51
CA LEU A 14 2.56 5.39 4.70
C LEU A 14 2.27 3.89 4.77
N LEU A 15 1.04 3.49 4.47
CA LEU A 15 0.63 2.09 4.46
C LEU A 15 1.31 1.32 3.31
N VAL A 16 1.44 1.93 2.12
CA VAL A 16 2.19 1.34 1.00
C VAL A 16 3.67 1.18 1.35
N ALA A 17 4.30 2.21 1.89
CA ALA A 17 5.71 2.13 2.32
C ALA A 17 5.90 1.06 3.42
N GLY A 18 4.97 0.97 4.38
CA GLY A 18 4.95 -0.06 5.39
C GLY A 18 4.80 -1.46 4.79
N PHE A 19 3.85 -1.66 3.87
CA PHE A 19 3.68 -2.92 3.16
C PHE A 19 4.96 -3.34 2.43
N LEU A 20 5.54 -2.46 1.62
CA LEU A 20 6.75 -2.77 0.85
C LEU A 20 7.95 -3.07 1.76
N GLY A 21 8.14 -2.29 2.82
CA GLY A 21 9.24 -2.49 3.76
C GLY A 21 9.11 -3.79 4.57
N LEU A 22 7.89 -4.17 4.95
CA LEU A 22 7.62 -5.41 5.67
C LEU A 22 7.69 -6.63 4.74
N ALA A 23 7.17 -6.51 3.52
CA ALA A 23 7.27 -7.56 2.50
C ALA A 23 8.72 -7.86 2.13
N TRP A 24 9.55 -6.82 2.00
CA TRP A 24 10.99 -6.98 1.75
C TRP A 24 11.71 -7.66 2.92
N GLN A 25 11.39 -7.29 4.16
CA GLN A 25 11.94 -7.97 5.34
C GLN A 25 11.49 -9.43 5.42
N ALA A 26 10.24 -9.73 5.07
CA ALA A 26 9.77 -11.11 4.99
C ALA A 26 10.57 -11.88 3.93
N ASP A 27 10.76 -11.34 2.74
CA ASP A 27 11.50 -11.99 1.66
C ASP A 27 12.95 -12.34 2.06
N GLN A 28 13.63 -11.49 2.83
CA GLN A 28 14.99 -11.79 3.31
C GLN A 28 15.07 -12.94 4.32
N LEU A 29 13.96 -13.28 4.98
CA LEU A 29 13.92 -14.32 6.02
C LEU A 29 13.67 -15.72 5.46
N MET A 30 13.28 -15.82 4.19
CA MET A 30 13.00 -17.07 3.49
C MET A 30 13.77 -17.12 2.18
N ASP A 31 14.59 -18.15 2.00
CA ASP A 31 15.18 -18.39 0.68
C ASP A 31 14.08 -18.75 -0.34
N LYS A 32 14.34 -18.56 -1.63
CA LYS A 32 13.37 -18.84 -2.72
C LYS A 32 12.94 -20.31 -2.78
N SER A 33 13.71 -21.20 -2.13
CA SER A 33 13.35 -22.60 -1.90
C SER A 33 12.36 -22.83 -0.75
N GLY A 34 11.92 -21.78 -0.07
CA GLY A 34 11.02 -21.84 1.10
C GLY A 34 11.73 -22.31 2.39
N VAL A 35 13.04 -22.11 2.47
CA VAL A 35 13.86 -22.52 3.63
C VAL A 35 14.33 -21.26 4.34
N GLY A 36 14.00 -21.12 5.63
CA GLY A 36 14.32 -19.94 6.41
C GLY A 36 13.62 -19.90 7.76
N ASP A 37 13.62 -18.73 8.41
CA ASP A 37 12.93 -18.51 9.68
C ASP A 37 11.44 -18.27 9.43
N LEU A 38 10.66 -19.35 9.54
CA LEU A 38 9.21 -19.34 9.30
C LEU A 38 8.45 -18.47 10.30
N GLU A 39 8.90 -18.38 11.55
CA GLU A 39 8.20 -17.62 12.58
C GLU A 39 8.36 -16.12 12.33
N ALA A 40 9.60 -15.67 12.09
CA ALA A 40 9.88 -14.30 11.73
C ALA A 40 9.22 -13.91 10.39
N TRP A 41 9.32 -14.78 9.37
CA TRP A 41 8.65 -14.59 8.08
C TRP A 41 7.15 -14.38 8.24
N ASN A 42 6.47 -15.27 8.98
CA ASN A 42 5.03 -15.17 9.23
C ASN A 42 4.66 -13.86 9.93
N ARG A 43 5.48 -13.42 10.90
CA ARG A 43 5.24 -12.16 11.60
C ARG A 43 5.28 -10.98 10.65
N PHE A 44 6.34 -10.83 9.86
CA PHE A 44 6.46 -9.73 8.90
C PHE A 44 5.42 -9.80 7.79
N ASN A 45 5.14 -11.00 7.28
CA ASN A 45 4.12 -11.22 6.26
C ASN A 45 2.70 -10.87 6.76
N ASN A 46 2.37 -11.21 8.01
CA ASN A 46 1.09 -10.82 8.61
C ASN A 46 0.96 -9.30 8.76
N PHE A 47 2.01 -8.61 9.21
CA PHE A 47 2.00 -7.14 9.28
C PHE A 47 1.93 -6.49 7.88
N ALA A 48 2.62 -7.06 6.89
CA ALA A 48 2.50 -6.63 5.50
C ALA A 48 1.06 -6.78 5.01
N GLY A 49 0.42 -7.92 5.31
CA GLY A 49 -1.00 -8.15 5.02
C GLY A 49 -1.91 -7.11 5.64
N ILE A 50 -1.72 -6.77 6.92
CA ILE A 50 -2.49 -5.71 7.61
C ILE A 50 -2.30 -4.37 6.89
N ALA A 51 -1.07 -4.01 6.55
CA ALA A 51 -0.79 -2.76 5.82
C ALA A 51 -1.48 -2.75 4.45
N PHE A 52 -1.42 -3.86 3.70
CA PHE A 52 -2.06 -4.01 2.39
C PHE A 52 -3.59 -3.87 2.47
N TYR A 53 -4.25 -4.58 3.40
CA TYR A 53 -5.69 -4.44 3.60
C TYR A 53 -6.07 -3.04 4.08
N GLY A 54 -5.21 -2.40 4.88
CA GLY A 54 -5.32 -1.00 5.25
C GLY A 54 -5.31 -0.07 4.03
N VAL A 55 -4.36 -0.25 3.10
CA VAL A 55 -4.32 0.51 1.84
C VAL A 55 -5.63 0.34 1.09
N ALA A 56 -6.08 -0.91 0.89
CA ALA A 56 -7.29 -1.20 0.14
C ALA A 56 -8.54 -0.53 0.77
N LEU A 57 -8.68 -0.56 2.09
CA LEU A 57 -9.80 0.05 2.79
C LEU A 57 -9.80 1.58 2.67
N VAL A 58 -8.64 2.22 2.90
CA VAL A 58 -8.52 3.68 2.80
C VAL A 58 -8.69 4.15 1.36
N TRP A 59 -8.20 3.36 0.39
CA TRP A 59 -8.35 3.63 -1.03
C TRP A 59 -9.82 3.58 -1.46
N LEU A 60 -10.56 2.53 -1.08
CA LEU A 60 -12.00 2.43 -1.34
C LEU A 60 -12.77 3.60 -0.70
N ALA A 61 -12.45 3.94 0.55
CA ALA A 61 -13.06 5.09 1.23
C ALA A 61 -12.78 6.40 0.47
N THR A 62 -11.59 6.56 -0.09
CA THR A 62 -11.20 7.73 -0.89
C THR A 62 -11.97 7.83 -2.20
N ILE A 63 -12.19 6.70 -2.87
CA ILE A 63 -13.04 6.63 -4.07
C ILE A 63 -14.46 7.06 -3.72
N ILE A 64 -15.05 6.48 -2.66
CA ILE A 64 -16.41 6.80 -2.23
C ILE A 64 -16.54 8.29 -1.90
N LEU A 65 -15.60 8.84 -1.12
CA LEU A 65 -15.58 10.27 -0.78
C LEU A 65 -15.43 11.17 -2.02
N SER A 66 -14.60 10.76 -2.98
CA SER A 66 -14.39 11.52 -4.22
C SER A 66 -15.63 11.49 -5.13
N LEU A 67 -16.35 10.37 -5.18
CA LEU A 67 -17.62 10.24 -5.90
C LEU A 67 -18.71 11.08 -5.23
N ALA A 68 -18.91 10.92 -3.91
CA ALA A 68 -19.92 11.64 -3.14
C ALA A 68 -19.69 13.16 -3.19
N GLY A 69 -18.43 13.58 -3.14
CA GLY A 69 -18.03 14.98 -3.22
C GLY A 69 -17.98 15.56 -4.64
N ARG A 70 -18.30 14.77 -5.69
CA ARG A 70 -18.14 15.14 -7.12
C ARG A 70 -16.77 15.74 -7.43
N ALA A 71 -15.73 15.27 -6.73
CA ALA A 71 -14.40 15.86 -6.72
C ALA A 71 -13.40 15.14 -7.64
N PHE A 72 -13.84 14.12 -8.39
CA PHE A 72 -12.98 13.31 -9.27
C PHE A 72 -12.21 14.11 -10.33
N GLY A 73 -12.72 15.28 -10.74
CA GLY A 73 -12.03 16.18 -11.66
C GLY A 73 -10.86 16.96 -11.03
N THR A 74 -10.67 16.88 -9.71
CA THR A 74 -9.59 17.61 -9.02
C THR A 74 -8.28 16.82 -9.06
N PRO A 75 -7.12 17.48 -9.25
CA PRO A 75 -5.81 16.82 -9.23
C PRO A 75 -5.57 16.03 -7.94
N GLN A 76 -6.06 16.52 -6.80
CA GLN A 76 -5.89 15.87 -5.51
C GLN A 76 -6.64 14.54 -5.43
N ALA A 77 -7.87 14.47 -5.96
CA ALA A 77 -8.62 13.22 -6.02
C ALA A 77 -7.95 12.21 -6.96
N GLN A 78 -7.45 12.68 -8.12
CA GLN A 78 -6.72 11.83 -9.06
C GLN A 78 -5.46 11.25 -8.44
N LEU A 79 -4.68 12.04 -7.70
CA LEU A 79 -3.50 11.56 -6.99
C LEU A 79 -3.86 10.58 -5.86
N ALA A 80 -4.85 10.92 -5.04
CA ALA A 80 -5.25 10.10 -3.89
C ALA A 80 -5.88 8.75 -4.29
N VAL A 81 -6.47 8.66 -5.48
CA VAL A 81 -7.01 7.41 -6.05
C VAL A 81 -5.98 6.67 -6.90
N GLY A 82 -5.16 7.39 -7.67
CA GLY A 82 -4.25 6.79 -8.67
C GLY A 82 -2.88 6.39 -8.13
N MET A 83 -2.26 7.19 -7.24
CA MET A 83 -0.91 6.91 -6.76
C MET A 83 -0.77 5.63 -5.92
N PRO A 84 -1.69 5.28 -5.01
CA PRO A 84 -1.53 4.10 -4.16
C PRO A 84 -1.45 2.77 -4.95
N PRO A 85 -2.37 2.47 -5.91
CA PRO A 85 -2.24 1.29 -6.77
C PRO A 85 -0.97 1.31 -7.63
N LEU A 86 -0.61 2.46 -8.19
CA LEU A 86 0.62 2.61 -8.97
C LEU A 86 1.86 2.30 -8.12
N ALA A 87 1.92 2.80 -6.88
CA ALA A 87 3.03 2.57 -5.97
C ALA A 87 3.14 1.09 -5.55
N LEU A 88 2.01 0.40 -5.37
CA LEU A 88 2.01 -1.05 -5.13
C LEU A 88 2.54 -1.84 -6.33
N VAL A 89 2.09 -1.51 -7.54
CA VAL A 89 2.56 -2.18 -8.77
C VAL A 89 4.04 -1.91 -9.01
N LEU A 90 4.49 -0.67 -8.87
CA LEU A 90 5.89 -0.30 -9.03
C LEU A 90 6.76 -0.96 -7.95
N GLY A 91 6.31 -0.96 -6.70
CA GLY A 91 7.02 -1.63 -5.60
C GLY A 91 7.15 -3.13 -5.83
N TRP A 92 6.09 -3.78 -6.32
CA TRP A 92 6.15 -5.19 -6.73
C TRP A 92 7.14 -5.39 -7.88
N LEU A 93 7.08 -4.59 -8.95
CA LEU A 93 8.04 -4.70 -10.06
C LEU A 93 9.50 -4.56 -9.59
N LEU A 94 9.77 -3.62 -8.69
CA LEU A 94 11.10 -3.41 -8.12
C LEU A 94 11.58 -4.60 -7.29
N SER A 95 10.69 -5.31 -6.59
CA SER A 95 11.06 -6.51 -5.84
C SER A 95 11.42 -7.72 -6.71
N TRP A 96 11.22 -7.66 -8.04
CA TRP A 96 11.71 -8.71 -8.97
C TRP A 96 13.08 -8.40 -9.56
N VAL A 97 13.46 -7.13 -9.57
CA VAL A 97 14.72 -6.66 -10.17
C VAL A 97 15.86 -6.63 -9.16
N ILE A 98 15.53 -6.49 -7.88
CA ILE A 98 16.45 -6.51 -6.73
C ILE A 98 16.45 -7.92 -6.13
#